data_AF-A0A553DRP0-F1
#
_entry.id   AF-A0A553DRP0-F1
#
_cell.length_a   1.000
_cell.length_b   1.000
_cell.length_c   1.000
_cell.angle_alpha   90.00
_cell.angle_beta   90.00
_cell.angle_gamma   90.00
#
_symmetry.space_group_name_H-M   'P 1'
#
loop_
_entity.id
_entity.type
_entity.pdbx_description
1 polymer ?
#
loop_
_entity_poly.entity_id
_entity_poly.type
_entity_poly.pdbx_seq_one_letter_code
_entity_poly.pdbx_strand_id
1 'polypeptide(L)'
;MKLDSQHSYKALKSNTEILATELEELNYGRMFWKFDFLIDNQKINNPLLECEFEGLFVDLTHFKMESENGKYIYIPKYNPVIYNIESKDFKEYKSPIEPQNNGFVRNYFFDSNLIILHERSVYKINLENGDTTNTAFEFGSVVLNNIHLLDGRFMLVYKNLKNYEDEEQEIKL
;
A
#
# COMPACT_ATOMS: atom_id res chain seq x y z
N MET A 1 17.30 1.41 -14.88
CA MET A 1 17.04 0.79 -16.21
C MET A 1 15.72 1.34 -16.73
N LYS A 2 15.65 1.79 -18.00
CA LYS A 2 14.36 2.24 -18.59
C LYS A 2 13.46 1.02 -18.82
N LEU A 3 12.20 1.14 -18.44
CA LEU A 3 11.18 0.09 -18.52
C LEU A 3 10.73 -0.18 -19.96
N ASP A 4 10.59 -1.46 -20.32
CA ASP A 4 10.01 -1.90 -21.60
C ASP A 4 8.47 -1.82 -21.61
N SER A 5 7.83 -1.65 -20.45
CA SER A 5 6.40 -1.35 -20.31
C SER A 5 6.16 -0.36 -19.18
N GLN A 6 5.42 0.71 -19.45
CA GLN A 6 5.09 1.74 -18.46
C GLN A 6 4.05 1.17 -17.49
N HIS A 7 4.45 0.88 -16.24
CA HIS A 7 3.51 0.53 -15.19
C HIS A 7 2.73 1.79 -14.82
N SER A 8 1.47 1.85 -15.22
CA SER A 8 0.55 2.96 -14.94
C SER A 8 -0.61 2.45 -14.10
N TYR A 9 -0.96 3.20 -13.06
CA TYR A 9 -2.10 2.93 -12.21
C TYR A 9 -3.02 4.14 -12.29
N LYS A 10 -4.26 3.92 -12.73
CA LYS A 10 -5.26 4.98 -12.93
C LYS A 10 -6.42 4.80 -11.98
N ALA A 11 -6.78 5.87 -11.28
CA ALA A 11 -8.03 5.98 -10.57
C ALA A 11 -9.18 6.12 -11.58
N LEU A 12 -10.32 5.50 -11.29
CA LEU A 12 -11.45 5.48 -12.21
C LEU A 12 -12.33 6.72 -12.05
N LYS A 13 -12.45 7.27 -10.83
CA LYS A 13 -13.36 8.38 -10.53
C LYS A 13 -12.65 9.73 -10.47
N SER A 14 -11.43 9.77 -9.92
CA SER A 14 -10.74 11.03 -9.62
C SER A 14 -9.80 11.55 -10.72
N ASN A 15 -9.72 10.89 -11.88
CA ASN A 15 -8.78 11.23 -12.97
C ASN A 15 -7.33 11.43 -12.49
N THR A 16 -6.93 10.56 -11.56
CA THR A 16 -5.60 10.56 -10.95
C THR A 16 -4.79 9.38 -11.48
N GLU A 17 -3.49 9.56 -11.67
CA GLU A 17 -2.61 8.53 -12.21
C GLU A 17 -1.26 8.49 -11.45
N ILE A 18 -0.75 7.28 -11.25
CA ILE A 18 0.63 7.02 -10.82
C ILE A 18 1.35 6.35 -11.99
N LEU A 19 2.44 6.96 -12.46
CA LEU A 19 3.28 6.45 -13.53
C LEU A 19 4.64 6.02 -12.97
N ALA A 20 4.97 4.73 -13.02
CA ALA A 20 6.34 4.29 -12.77
C ALA A 20 7.26 4.77 -13.91
N THR A 21 8.39 5.37 -13.56
CA THR A 21 9.29 6.02 -14.52
C THR A 21 10.65 5.34 -14.62
N GLU A 22 11.23 4.94 -13.49
CA GLU A 22 12.56 4.34 -13.42
C GLU A 22 12.64 3.32 -12.28
N LEU A 23 13.32 2.19 -12.53
CA LEU A 23 13.71 1.26 -11.46
C LEU A 23 15.00 1.75 -10.82
N GLU A 24 14.98 1.91 -9.51
CA GLU A 24 16.15 2.26 -8.70
C GLU A 24 16.47 1.16 -7.70
N GLU A 25 17.76 0.84 -7.60
CA GLU A 25 18.31 -0.04 -6.57
C GLU A 25 18.89 0.81 -5.45
N LEU A 26 18.35 0.66 -4.24
CA LEU A 26 18.92 1.23 -3.03
C LEU A 26 19.97 0.28 -2.42
N ASN A 27 20.75 0.81 -1.48
CA ASN A 27 21.67 0.01 -0.67
C ASN A 27 20.95 -1.22 -0.09
N TYR A 28 21.65 -2.36 -0.06
CA TYR A 28 21.16 -3.67 0.39
C TYR A 28 20.18 -4.39 -0.56
N GLY A 29 20.21 -4.07 -1.87
CA GLY A 29 19.53 -4.86 -2.91
C GLY A 29 18.03 -4.63 -3.00
N ARG A 30 17.53 -3.53 -2.44
CA ARG A 30 16.11 -3.17 -2.51
C ARG A 30 15.83 -2.40 -3.77
N MET A 31 14.81 -2.82 -4.47
CA MET A 31 14.37 -2.21 -5.71
C MET A 31 13.09 -1.40 -5.44
N PHE A 32 12.97 -0.18 -5.97
CA PHE A 32 11.75 0.61 -5.96
C PHE A 32 11.55 1.30 -7.31
N TRP A 33 10.30 1.60 -7.64
CA TRP A 33 10.00 2.46 -8.77
C TRP A 33 10.00 3.92 -8.35
N LYS A 34 10.79 4.76 -9.02
CA LYS A 34 10.49 6.19 -9.13
C LYS A 34 9.17 6.35 -9.86
N PHE A 35 8.44 7.41 -9.53
CA PHE A 35 7.14 7.64 -10.12
C PHE A 35 6.80 9.12 -10.29
N ASP A 36 5.90 9.38 -11.22
CA ASP A 36 5.18 10.65 -11.33
C ASP A 36 3.74 10.45 -10.86
N PHE A 37 3.24 11.42 -10.09
CA PHE A 37 1.83 11.49 -9.70
C PHE A 37 1.15 12.58 -10.52
N LEU A 38 0.05 12.23 -11.18
CA LEU A 38 -0.69 13.14 -12.04
C LEU A 38 -2.13 13.29 -11.59
N ILE A 39 -2.64 14.50 -11.67
CA ILE A 39 -4.06 14.82 -11.52
C ILE A 39 -4.46 15.60 -12.77
N ASP A 40 -5.51 15.17 -13.46
CA ASP A 40 -5.96 15.82 -14.70
C ASP A 40 -4.84 15.97 -15.75
N ASN A 41 -4.01 14.93 -15.88
CA ASN A 41 -2.81 14.88 -16.74
C ASN A 41 -1.72 15.92 -16.39
N GLN A 42 -1.79 16.56 -15.23
CA GLN A 42 -0.75 17.46 -14.74
C GLN A 42 0.05 16.79 -13.64
N LYS A 43 1.38 16.79 -13.80
CA LYS A 43 2.30 16.31 -12.77
C LYS A 43 2.19 17.19 -11.53
N ILE A 44 1.98 16.54 -10.39
CA ILE A 44 1.94 17.20 -9.09
C ILE A 44 3.32 17.15 -8.47
N ASN A 45 3.82 18.33 -8.08
CA ASN A 45 5.05 18.46 -7.32
C ASN A 45 4.68 18.66 -5.85
N ASN A 46 4.93 17.64 -5.02
CA ASN A 46 4.73 17.71 -3.58
C ASN A 46 5.94 17.04 -2.89
N PRO A 47 6.51 17.63 -1.83
CA PRO A 47 7.68 17.07 -1.14
C PRO A 47 7.47 15.64 -0.62
N LEU A 48 6.24 15.27 -0.24
CA LEU A 48 5.92 13.91 0.22
C LEU A 48 5.99 12.86 -0.91
N LEU A 49 6.06 13.31 -2.17
CA LEU A 49 6.19 12.45 -3.35
C LEU A 49 7.63 12.36 -3.85
N GLU A 50 8.55 13.17 -3.31
CA GLU A 50 9.96 13.12 -3.67
C GLU A 50 10.61 11.80 -3.19
N CYS A 51 11.58 11.32 -3.96
CA CYS A 51 12.03 9.93 -3.95
C CYS A 51 13.58 9.89 -3.99
N GLU A 52 14.24 10.32 -2.90
CA GLU A 52 15.69 10.11 -2.75
C GLU A 52 16.01 8.74 -2.13
N PHE A 53 15.12 8.21 -1.27
CA PHE A 53 15.33 6.96 -0.53
C PHE A 53 14.07 6.07 -0.38
N GLU A 54 12.98 6.37 -1.09
CA GLU A 54 11.73 5.60 -1.06
C GLU A 54 10.89 5.82 -2.32
N GLY A 55 10.35 4.74 -2.91
CA GLY A 55 9.52 4.80 -4.11
C GLY A 55 8.32 3.85 -4.01
N LEU A 56 7.68 3.56 -5.14
CA LEU A 56 6.63 2.54 -5.18
C LEU A 56 7.25 1.15 -5.02
N PHE A 57 6.53 0.25 -4.35
CA PHE A 57 6.90 -1.16 -4.33
C PHE A 57 7.00 -1.72 -5.75
N VAL A 58 7.93 -2.66 -5.97
CA VAL A 58 8.18 -3.23 -7.30
C VAL A 58 7.02 -4.07 -7.78
N ASP A 59 6.48 -4.89 -6.88
CA ASP A 59 5.29 -5.67 -7.12
C ASP A 59 4.07 -4.93 -6.55
N LEU A 60 3.17 -4.56 -7.46
CA LEU A 60 1.88 -3.94 -7.18
C LEU A 60 0.76 -4.70 -7.89
N THR A 61 0.93 -6.01 -8.14
CA THR A 61 -0.03 -6.85 -8.88
C THR A 61 -1.45 -6.78 -8.30
N HIS A 62 -1.58 -6.63 -6.98
CA HIS A 62 -2.86 -6.55 -6.26
C HIS A 62 -3.14 -5.17 -5.65
N PHE A 63 -2.53 -4.12 -6.20
CA PHE A 63 -2.72 -2.76 -5.76
C PHE A 63 -4.08 -2.19 -6.18
N LYS A 64 -4.74 -1.56 -5.21
CA LYS A 64 -5.93 -0.73 -5.41
C LYS A 64 -5.59 0.71 -5.05
N MET A 65 -5.60 1.57 -6.06
CA MET A 65 -5.24 2.98 -5.92
C MET A 65 -6.34 3.82 -5.25
N GLU A 66 -7.60 3.59 -5.61
CA GLU A 66 -8.71 4.47 -5.26
C GLU A 66 -9.68 3.80 -4.28
N SER A 67 -10.07 4.54 -3.25
CA SER A 67 -11.13 4.14 -2.31
C SER A 67 -12.49 3.98 -3.00
N GLU A 68 -13.36 3.14 -2.44
CA GLU A 68 -14.64 2.83 -3.08
C GLU A 68 -15.54 4.05 -3.26
N ASN A 69 -15.47 5.05 -2.36
CA ASN A 69 -16.19 6.31 -2.49
C ASN A 69 -15.47 7.35 -3.39
N GLY A 70 -14.25 7.07 -3.86
CA GLY A 70 -13.44 7.97 -4.69
C GLY A 70 -12.82 9.15 -3.93
N LYS A 71 -12.92 9.19 -2.60
CA LYS A 71 -12.45 10.31 -1.78
C LYS A 71 -10.94 10.30 -1.55
N TYR A 72 -10.36 9.11 -1.47
CA TYR A 72 -8.97 8.90 -1.12
C TYR A 72 -8.23 8.12 -2.21
N ILE A 73 -7.00 8.57 -2.49
CA ILE A 73 -6.03 7.92 -3.36
C ILE A 73 -4.85 7.47 -2.51
N TYR A 74 -4.55 6.18 -2.58
CA TYR A 74 -3.38 5.57 -1.94
C TYR A 74 -2.19 5.56 -2.89
N ILE A 75 -1.07 6.10 -2.41
CA ILE A 75 0.24 6.06 -3.08
C ILE A 75 1.11 5.05 -2.31
N PRO A 76 1.42 3.88 -2.92
CA PRO A 76 2.00 2.73 -2.22
C PRO A 76 3.52 2.85 -2.07
N LYS A 77 3.92 3.83 -1.27
CA LYS A 77 5.29 3.99 -0.74
C LYS A 77 5.43 3.21 0.58
N TYR A 78 6.67 3.08 1.03
CA TYR A 78 6.99 2.46 2.33
C TYR A 78 6.28 3.18 3.49
N ASN A 79 6.38 4.50 3.58
CA ASN A 79 5.44 5.31 4.35
C ASN A 79 4.24 5.63 3.44
N PRO A 80 3.05 5.04 3.67
CA PRO A 80 1.90 5.27 2.81
C PRO A 80 1.57 6.76 2.73
N VAL A 81 1.41 7.28 1.52
CA VAL A 81 0.89 8.63 1.30
C VAL A 81 -0.53 8.52 0.79
N ILE A 82 -1.44 9.27 1.41
CA ILE A 82 -2.83 9.38 0.99
C ILE A 82 -3.07 10.78 0.47
N TYR A 83 -3.64 10.86 -0.73
CA TYR A 83 -4.18 12.09 -1.29
C TYR A 83 -5.70 12.12 -1.10
N ASN A 84 -6.21 13.18 -0.49
CA ASN A 84 -7.64 13.44 -0.35
C ASN A 84 -8.12 14.31 -1.53
N ILE A 85 -9.04 13.79 -2.34
CA ILE A 85 -9.54 14.47 -3.54
C ILE A 85 -10.28 15.77 -3.19
N GLU A 86 -11.06 15.77 -2.11
CA GLU A 86 -11.89 16.90 -1.73
C GLU A 86 -11.05 18.04 -1.16
N SER A 87 -10.19 17.74 -0.19
CA SER A 87 -9.36 18.76 0.47
C SER A 87 -8.10 19.11 -0.34
N LYS A 88 -7.72 18.25 -1.29
CA LYS A 88 -6.48 18.33 -2.08
C LYS A 88 -5.20 18.25 -1.25
N ASP A 89 -5.28 17.61 -0.09
CA ASP A 89 -4.14 17.45 0.80
C ASP A 89 -3.47 16.09 0.64
N PHE A 90 -2.15 16.08 0.83
CA PHE A 90 -1.36 14.88 0.96
C PHE A 90 -1.05 14.65 2.43
N LYS A 91 -1.21 13.40 2.89
CA LYS A 91 -0.82 13.00 4.24
C LYS A 91 -0.02 11.72 4.19
N GLU A 92 1.18 11.78 4.77
CA GLU A 92 2.03 10.62 4.97
C GLU A 92 1.70 9.96 6.32
N TYR A 93 1.72 8.63 6.32
CA TYR A 93 1.57 7.81 7.50
C TYR A 93 2.86 7.04 7.73
N LYS A 94 3.48 7.24 8.89
CA LYS A 94 4.67 6.48 9.26
C LYS A 94 4.33 5.01 9.36
N SER A 95 5.00 4.17 8.56
CA SER A 95 4.85 2.73 8.70
C SER A 95 5.39 2.29 10.06
N PRO A 96 4.61 1.56 10.86
CA PRO A 96 5.10 0.97 12.11
C PRO A 96 6.00 -0.25 11.87
N ILE A 97 6.16 -0.68 10.62
CA ILE A 97 6.89 -1.90 10.26
C ILE A 97 8.15 -1.53 9.50
N GLU A 98 9.29 -2.05 9.96
CA GLU A 98 10.59 -1.92 9.30
C GLU A 98 10.55 -2.35 7.82
N PRO A 99 11.32 -1.70 6.93
CA PRO A 99 11.22 -1.98 5.50
C PRO A 99 11.91 -3.29 5.09
N GLN A 100 12.63 -3.96 6.01
CA GLN A 100 13.43 -5.15 5.69
C GLN A 100 12.53 -6.38 5.71
N ASN A 101 12.44 -7.08 4.57
CA ASN A 101 11.75 -8.37 4.43
C ASN A 101 10.25 -8.31 4.76
N ASN A 102 9.59 -7.22 4.39
CA ASN A 102 8.15 -7.02 4.57
C ASN A 102 7.58 -6.28 3.35
N GLY A 103 7.74 -6.88 2.18
CA GLY A 103 7.27 -6.32 0.91
C GLY A 103 5.75 -6.18 0.87
N PHE A 104 5.25 -5.31 0.00
CA PHE A 104 3.82 -5.18 -0.27
C PHE A 104 3.27 -6.47 -0.88
N VAL A 105 2.08 -6.87 -0.45
CA VAL A 105 1.33 -7.99 -1.04
C VAL A 105 0.09 -7.45 -1.73
N ARG A 106 -0.75 -6.70 -1.01
CA ARG A 106 -2.00 -6.12 -1.52
C ARG A 106 -2.61 -5.11 -0.58
N ASN A 107 -3.61 -4.36 -1.03
CA ASN A 107 -4.40 -3.49 -0.17
C ASN A 107 -5.91 -3.55 -0.43
N TYR A 108 -6.67 -3.04 0.54
CA TYR A 108 -8.12 -2.94 0.52
C TYR A 108 -8.55 -1.60 1.08
N PHE A 109 -9.68 -1.12 0.57
CA PHE A 109 -10.45 -0.10 1.23
C PHE A 109 -11.69 -0.77 1.83
N PHE A 110 -11.89 -0.58 3.13
CA PHE A 110 -13.11 -0.96 3.84
C PHE A 110 -13.66 0.26 4.54
N ASP A 111 -14.75 0.82 4.03
CA ASP A 111 -15.29 2.10 4.46
C ASP A 111 -14.19 3.18 4.46
N SER A 112 -13.96 3.81 5.62
CA SER A 112 -12.93 4.82 5.83
C SER A 112 -11.58 4.24 6.27
N ASN A 113 -11.32 2.96 6.03
CA ASN A 113 -10.06 2.30 6.40
C ASN A 113 -9.31 1.83 5.15
N LEU A 114 -8.03 2.16 5.07
CA LEU A 114 -7.09 1.50 4.18
C LEU A 114 -6.39 0.38 4.94
N ILE A 115 -6.51 -0.84 4.45
CA ILE A 115 -5.78 -2.01 4.97
C ILE A 115 -4.70 -2.40 3.96
N ILE A 116 -3.45 -2.49 4.41
CA ILE A 116 -2.29 -2.86 3.59
C ILE A 116 -1.73 -4.16 4.16
N LEU A 117 -1.71 -5.20 3.34
CA LEU A 117 -1.07 -6.47 3.61
C LEU A 117 0.35 -6.40 3.07
N HIS A 118 1.30 -6.66 3.95
CA HIS A 118 2.68 -6.93 3.62
C HIS A 118 3.00 -8.39 3.93
N GLU A 119 4.16 -8.88 3.53
CA GLU A 119 4.55 -10.29 3.72
C GLU A 119 4.47 -10.76 5.19
N ARG A 120 4.66 -9.86 6.15
CA ARG A 120 4.74 -10.19 7.58
C ARG A 120 3.89 -9.29 8.46
N SER A 121 3.01 -8.49 7.89
CA SER A 121 2.21 -7.58 8.68
C SER A 121 0.95 -7.14 7.96
N VAL A 122 -0.06 -6.84 8.77
CA VAL A 122 -1.27 -6.16 8.35
C VAL A 122 -1.26 -4.79 8.98
N TYR A 123 -1.40 -3.76 8.16
CA TYR A 123 -1.41 -2.38 8.58
C TYR A 123 -2.75 -1.74 8.23
N LYS A 124 -3.38 -1.05 9.18
CA LYS A 124 -4.62 -0.31 8.99
C LYS A 124 -4.37 1.17 9.23
N ILE A 125 -4.94 1.98 8.35
CA ILE A 125 -5.00 3.44 8.47
C ILE A 125 -6.46 3.84 8.42
N ASN A 126 -6.98 4.47 9.47
CA ASN A 126 -8.26 5.16 9.42
C ASN A 126 -8.06 6.51 8.71
N LEU A 127 -8.72 6.68 7.57
CA LEU A 127 -8.54 7.82 6.67
C LEU A 127 -9.30 9.08 7.12
N GLU A 128 -10.18 8.97 8.10
CA GLU A 128 -10.92 10.11 8.66
C GLU A 128 -10.16 10.76 9.81
N ASN A 129 -9.74 9.97 10.80
CA ASN A 129 -9.06 10.49 11.99
C ASN A 129 -7.53 10.35 11.91
N GLY A 130 -7.02 9.51 11.02
CA GLY A 130 -5.60 9.26 10.83
C GLY A 130 -4.98 8.25 11.78
N ASP A 131 -5.78 7.55 12.59
CA ASP A 131 -5.30 6.51 13.50
C ASP A 131 -4.72 5.34 12.72
N THR A 132 -3.64 4.77 13.25
CA THR A 132 -2.93 3.67 12.62
C THR A 132 -2.78 2.51 13.59
N THR A 133 -3.02 1.30 13.10
CA THR A 133 -2.90 0.06 13.88
C THR A 133 -2.25 -1.02 13.02
N ASN A 134 -1.51 -1.93 13.65
CA ASN A 134 -0.85 -3.01 12.93
C ASN A 134 -0.84 -4.31 13.72
N THR A 135 -0.80 -5.41 12.98
CA THR A 135 -0.48 -6.74 13.50
C THR A 135 0.72 -7.25 12.72
N ALA A 136 1.76 -7.72 13.41
CA ALA A 136 2.97 -8.24 12.80
C ALA A 136 3.18 -9.73 13.14
N PHE A 137 3.80 -10.45 12.23
CA PHE A 137 4.05 -11.88 12.31
C PHE A 137 5.56 -12.17 12.32
N GLU A 138 5.94 -13.27 12.99
CA GLU A 138 7.32 -13.76 13.02
C GLU A 138 7.80 -14.06 11.58
N PHE A 139 9.09 -13.84 11.32
CA PHE A 139 9.67 -14.15 10.01
C PHE A 139 9.49 -15.63 9.68
N GLY A 140 8.99 -15.93 8.48
CA GLY A 140 8.77 -17.30 8.03
C GLY A 140 7.67 -18.06 8.78
N SER A 141 6.79 -17.36 9.51
CA SER A 141 5.68 -18.01 10.23
C SER A 141 4.41 -18.13 9.40
N VAL A 142 4.15 -17.19 8.48
CA VAL A 142 2.92 -17.13 7.68
C VAL A 142 3.19 -16.61 6.27
N VAL A 143 2.30 -16.91 5.34
CA VAL A 143 2.14 -16.21 4.05
C VAL A 143 0.76 -15.57 4.04
N LEU A 144 0.71 -14.23 4.07
CA LEU A 144 -0.55 -13.50 4.09
C LEU A 144 -1.20 -13.48 2.70
N ASN A 145 -2.47 -13.88 2.59
CA ASN A 145 -3.15 -14.05 1.30
C ASN A 145 -4.26 -13.02 1.08
N ASN A 146 -5.16 -12.86 2.07
CA ASN A 146 -6.38 -12.07 1.92
C ASN A 146 -6.87 -11.56 3.28
N ILE A 147 -7.64 -10.49 3.29
CA ILE A 147 -8.39 -10.03 4.46
C ILE A 147 -9.78 -9.58 4.01
N HIS A 148 -10.79 -9.85 4.81
CA HIS A 148 -12.16 -9.41 4.54
C HIS A 148 -12.91 -9.11 5.83
N LEU A 149 -14.08 -8.51 5.69
CA LEU A 149 -14.99 -8.24 6.81
C LEU A 149 -16.05 -9.34 6.93
N LEU A 150 -16.23 -9.85 8.14
CA LEU A 150 -17.31 -10.77 8.51
C LEU A 150 -17.95 -10.28 9.81
N ASP A 151 -19.23 -9.87 9.75
CA ASP A 151 -19.98 -9.31 10.88
C ASP A 151 -19.23 -8.17 11.60
N GLY A 152 -18.61 -7.27 10.83
CA GLY A 152 -17.85 -6.12 11.36
C GLY A 152 -16.47 -6.46 11.91
N ARG A 153 -16.00 -7.70 11.74
CA ARG A 153 -14.68 -8.17 12.20
C ARG A 153 -13.77 -8.44 11.02
N PHE A 154 -12.48 -8.13 11.19
CA PHE A 154 -11.47 -8.40 10.19
C PHE A 154 -11.01 -9.85 10.26
N MET A 155 -11.30 -10.61 9.21
CA MET A 155 -10.89 -12.01 9.04
C MET A 155 -9.69 -12.06 8.10
N LEU A 156 -8.54 -12.47 8.63
CA LEU A 156 -7.29 -12.64 7.89
C LEU A 156 -7.17 -14.09 7.42
N VAL A 157 -6.95 -14.27 6.13
CA VAL A 157 -6.67 -15.56 5.50
C VAL A 157 -5.18 -15.62 5.18
N TYR A 158 -4.51 -16.66 5.66
CA TYR A 158 -3.08 -16.85 5.50
C TYR A 158 -2.72 -18.33 5.48
N LYS A 159 -1.55 -18.66 4.92
CA LYS A 159 -0.96 -19.98 5.05
C LYS A 159 -0.02 -20.00 6.24
N ASN A 160 -0.26 -20.87 7.21
CA ASN A 160 0.64 -21.07 8.33
C ASN A 160 1.80 -21.97 7.90
N LEU A 161 3.04 -21.49 8.06
CA LEU A 161 4.23 -22.19 7.60
C LEU A 161 4.77 -23.20 8.61
N LYS A 162 4.23 -23.24 9.84
CA LYS A 162 4.60 -24.25 10.86
C LYS A 162 3.94 -25.60 10.57
N ASN A 163 2.70 -25.60 10.09
CA ASN A 163 1.90 -26.80 9.75
C ASN A 163 1.59 -26.91 8.23
N TYR A 164 1.89 -25.88 7.43
CA TYR A 164 1.60 -25.78 6.00
C TYR A 164 0.09 -25.77 5.66
N GLU A 165 -0.77 -25.40 6.61
CA GLU A 165 -2.22 -25.34 6.44
C GLU A 165 -2.68 -23.92 6.09
N ASP A 166 -3.77 -23.81 5.34
CA ASP A 166 -4.48 -22.55 5.14
C ASP A 166 -5.37 -22.29 6.36
N GLU A 167 -5.21 -21.12 6.97
CA GLU A 167 -5.91 -20.70 8.18
C GLU A 167 -6.68 -19.41 7.93
N GLU A 168 -7.74 -19.24 8.71
CA GLU A 168 -8.52 -18.01 8.78
C GLU A 168 -8.68 -17.60 10.25
N GLN A 169 -8.28 -16.38 10.58
CA GLN A 169 -8.30 -15.89 11.95
C GLN A 169 -8.84 -14.47 12.02
N GLU A 170 -9.65 -14.20 13.05
CA GLU A 170 -9.98 -12.83 13.45
C GLU A 170 -8.71 -12.10 13.92
N ILE A 171 -8.50 -10.89 13.41
CA ILE A 171 -7.44 -9.98 13.88
C ILE A 171 -8.04 -8.66 14.35
N LYS A 172 -7.40 -8.07 15.37
CA LYS A 172 -7.82 -6.78 15.92
C LYS A 172 -7.04 -5.65 15.24
N LEU A 173 -7.74 -4.84 14.46
CA LEU A 173 -7.23 -3.67 13.77
C LEU A 173 -8.07 -2.44 14.09
#